data_AF-A0A2D5QHV3-F1
#
_entry.id   AF-A0A2D5QHV3-F1
#
_cell.length_a   1.000
_cell.length_b   1.000
_cell.length_c   1.000
_cell.angle_alpha   90.00
_cell.angle_beta   90.00
_cell.angle_gamma   90.00
#
_symmetry.space_group_name_H-M   'P 1'
#
loop_
_entity.id
_entity.type
_entity.pdbx_description
1 polymer ?
#
loop_
_entity_poly.entity_id
_entity_poly.type
_entity_poly.pdbx_seq_one_letter_code
_entity_poly.pdbx_strand_id
1 'polypeptide(L)'
;MLDYYGSVIKSEQEIDRELLQKFKDRCHEAYMKKIISDLRKENILMNEYSHSGWMVFHFKPIYDIIDNKMIVQEYKNNQKLKFTYCFNQLYKDSDVCKMICDRI
;
A
#
# COMPACT_ATOMS: atom_id res chain seq x y z
N MET A 1 15.49 33.90 -1.09
CA MET A 1 14.15 33.96 -0.47
C MET A 1 13.66 32.53 -0.36
N LEU A 2 13.95 31.89 0.77
CA LEU A 2 13.94 30.43 0.94
C LEU A 2 12.86 29.99 1.94
N ASP A 3 11.86 30.85 2.17
CA ASP A 3 10.90 30.72 3.28
C ASP A 3 9.46 30.43 2.84
N TYR A 4 9.17 30.32 1.54
CA TYR A 4 7.75 30.28 1.11
C TYR A 4 7.14 28.86 1.11
N TYR A 5 7.92 27.82 0.78
CA TYR A 5 7.37 26.45 0.62
C TYR A 5 7.20 25.68 1.93
N GLY A 6 7.76 26.16 3.03
CA GLY A 6 7.50 25.59 4.37
C GLY A 6 6.12 25.96 4.91
N SER A 7 5.56 27.08 4.45
CA SER A 7 4.23 27.58 4.85
C SER A 7 3.10 27.08 3.94
N VAL A 8 3.43 26.57 2.75
CA VAL A 8 2.43 25.98 1.85
C VAL A 8 2.10 24.59 2.37
N ILE A 9 0.88 24.43 2.85
CA ILE A 9 0.35 23.14 3.27
C ILE A 9 -0.10 22.37 2.03
N LYS A 10 0.36 21.13 1.93
CA LYS A 10 -0.10 20.14 0.96
C LYS A 10 -1.25 19.37 1.60
N SER A 11 -2.42 19.47 0.97
CA SER A 11 -3.65 18.88 1.48
C SER A 11 -3.69 17.37 1.29
N GLU A 12 -4.56 16.71 2.07
CA GLU A 12 -4.83 15.27 1.99
C GLU A 12 -5.13 14.83 0.54
N GLN A 13 -5.96 15.60 -0.17
CA GLN A 13 -6.37 15.29 -1.53
C GLN A 13 -5.21 15.36 -2.53
N GLU A 14 -4.29 16.30 -2.34
CA GLU A 14 -3.10 16.41 -3.19
C GLU A 14 -2.13 15.26 -2.95
N ILE A 15 -1.94 14.87 -1.69
CA ILE A 15 -1.13 13.71 -1.30
C ILE A 15 -1.71 12.44 -1.92
N ASP A 16 -3.03 12.24 -1.81
CA ASP A 16 -3.71 11.07 -2.36
C ASP A 16 -3.58 11.01 -3.88
N ARG A 17 -3.81 12.13 -4.57
CA ARG A 17 -3.64 12.18 -6.02
C ARG A 17 -2.22 11.84 -6.44
N GLU A 18 -1.22 12.33 -5.72
CA GLU A 18 0.19 12.07 -6.02
C GLU A 18 0.55 10.59 -5.83
N LEU A 19 0.10 9.98 -4.72
CA LEU A 19 0.29 8.56 -4.46
C LEU A 19 -0.45 7.70 -5.48
N LEU A 20 -1.72 8.01 -5.79
CA LEU A 20 -2.50 7.29 -6.80
C LEU A 20 -1.85 7.38 -8.18
N GLN A 21 -1.37 8.56 -8.57
CA GLN A 21 -0.70 8.75 -9.85
C GLN A 21 0.63 7.99 -9.90
N LYS A 22 1.39 7.96 -8.80
CA LYS A 22 2.68 7.27 -8.73
C LYS A 22 2.55 5.76 -8.85
N PHE A 23 1.46 5.18 -8.34
CA PHE A 23 1.22 3.72 -8.33
C PHE A 23 0.19 3.26 -9.37
N LYS A 24 -0.27 4.15 -10.25
CA LYS A 24 -1.34 3.89 -11.24
C LYS A 24 -1.10 2.64 -12.10
N ASP A 25 0.14 2.43 -12.53
CA ASP A 25 0.49 1.31 -13.42
C ASP A 25 0.83 0.02 -12.66
N ARG A 26 0.88 0.06 -11.32
CA ARG A 26 1.31 -1.07 -10.48
C ARG A 26 0.17 -1.75 -9.76
N CYS A 27 -0.93 -1.07 -9.50
CA CYS A 27 -2.08 -1.66 -8.82
C CYS A 27 -3.40 -0.96 -9.14
N HIS A 28 -4.50 -1.63 -8.82
CA HIS A 28 -5.82 -1.05 -8.95
C HIS A 28 -6.04 0.08 -7.92
N GLU A 29 -6.70 1.15 -8.35
CA GLU A 29 -6.95 2.34 -7.53
C GLU A 29 -7.64 2.02 -6.20
N ALA A 30 -8.62 1.11 -6.19
CA ALA A 30 -9.33 0.71 -4.97
C ALA A 30 -8.39 0.06 -3.93
N TYR A 31 -7.43 -0.74 -4.39
CA TYR A 31 -6.42 -1.34 -3.51
C TYR A 31 -5.47 -0.28 -2.96
N MET A 32 -5.04 0.66 -3.81
CA MET A 32 -4.19 1.76 -3.37
C MET A 32 -4.88 2.68 -2.35
N LYS A 33 -6.16 3.02 -2.57
CA LYS A 33 -6.98 3.76 -1.60
C LYS A 33 -7.07 3.03 -0.26
N LYS A 34 -7.18 1.70 -0.28
CA LYS A 34 -7.16 0.90 0.95
C LYS A 34 -5.82 1.04 1.68
N ILE A 35 -4.69 0.91 0.97
CA ILE A 35 -3.36 1.10 1.57
C ILE A 35 -3.23 2.50 2.19
N ILE A 36 -3.63 3.54 1.48
CA ILE A 36 -3.60 4.93 1.98
C ILE A 36 -4.44 5.06 3.25
N SER A 37 -5.67 4.52 3.25
CA SER A 37 -6.53 4.54 4.44
C SER A 37 -5.91 3.79 5.62
N ASP A 38 -5.28 2.64 5.37
CA ASP A 38 -4.64 1.85 6.42
C ASP A 38 -3.42 2.58 6.99
N LEU A 39 -2.60 3.24 6.14
CA LEU A 39 -1.47 4.06 6.59
C LEU A 39 -1.91 5.25 7.43
N ARG A 40 -3.06 5.87 7.13
CA ARG A 40 -3.64 6.94 7.97
C ARG A 40 -4.12 6.40 9.32
N LYS A 41 -4.82 5.26 9.33
CA LYS A 41 -5.26 4.61 10.57
C LYS A 41 -4.09 4.23 11.47
N GLU A 42 -2.97 3.82 10.87
CA GLU A 42 -1.71 3.50 11.56
C GLU A 42 -0.93 4.76 11.98
N ASN A 43 -1.40 5.97 11.67
CA ASN A 43 -0.72 7.26 11.86
C ASN A 43 0.68 7.33 11.20
N ILE A 44 0.90 6.54 10.15
CA ILE A 44 2.13 6.58 9.34
C ILE A 44 2.04 7.71 8.31
N LEU A 45 0.87 7.84 7.68
CA LEU A 45 0.56 8.92 6.74
C LEU A 45 -0.28 9.99 7.44
N MET A 46 0.20 11.22 7.46
CA MET A 46 -0.53 12.36 8.01
C MET A 46 -1.50 12.93 6.97
N ASN A 47 -2.53 13.63 7.44
CA ASN A 47 -3.52 14.28 6.56
C ASN A 47 -2.95 15.50 5.84
N GLU A 48 -1.92 16.11 6.41
CA GLU A 48 -1.28 17.31 5.89
C GLU A 48 0.22 17.27 6.12
N TYR A 49 0.95 17.86 5.18
CA TYR A 49 2.38 18.11 5.29
C TYR A 49 2.66 19.51 4.76
N SER A 50 3.74 20.14 5.19
CA SER A 50 4.29 21.24 4.41
C SER A 50 4.76 20.70 3.05
N HIS A 51 4.66 21.51 2.00
CA HIS A 51 5.04 21.09 0.66
C HIS A 51 6.51 20.64 0.61
N SER A 52 7.40 21.41 1.24
CA SER A 52 8.81 21.04 1.38
C SER A 52 9.01 19.79 2.25
N GLY A 53 8.25 19.66 3.34
CA GLY A 53 8.33 18.50 4.22
C GLY A 53 7.92 17.21 3.51
N TRP A 54 6.85 17.27 2.74
CA TRP A 54 6.41 16.17 1.89
C TRP A 54 7.51 15.74 0.92
N MET A 55 8.03 16.67 0.12
CA MET A 55 9.03 16.37 -0.91
C MET A 55 10.34 15.84 -0.35
N VAL A 56 10.84 16.42 0.75
CA VAL A 56 12.20 16.14 1.24
C VAL A 56 12.21 14.96 2.23
N PHE A 57 11.22 14.88 3.12
CA PHE A 57 11.28 13.97 4.26
C PHE A 57 10.26 12.83 4.22
N HIS A 58 9.06 13.05 3.67
CA HIS A 58 7.97 12.08 3.84
C HIS A 58 7.65 11.27 2.58
N PHE A 59 7.78 11.85 1.38
CA PHE A 59 7.38 11.20 0.14
C PHE A 59 8.12 9.87 -0.07
N LYS A 60 9.46 9.89 0.04
CA LYS A 60 10.27 8.68 -0.18
C LYS A 60 10.00 7.60 0.87
N PRO A 61 10.02 7.88 2.19
CA PRO A 61 9.67 6.86 3.18
C PRO A 61 8.27 6.27 3.00
N ILE A 62 7.26 7.11 2.71
CA ILE A 62 5.90 6.64 2.45
C ILE A 62 5.85 5.75 1.21
N TYR A 63 6.52 6.16 0.13
CA TYR A 63 6.66 5.35 -1.08
C TYR A 63 7.28 3.98 -0.77
N ASP A 64 8.40 3.95 -0.04
CA ASP A 64 9.11 2.71 0.30
C ASP A 64 8.24 1.80 1.19
N ILE A 65 7.45 2.37 2.11
CA ILE A 65 6.49 1.61 2.94
C ILE A 65 5.40 0.97 2.07
N ILE A 66 4.82 1.74 1.14
CA ILE A 66 3.79 1.24 0.22
C ILE A 66 4.37 0.13 -0.66
N ASP A 67 5.55 0.36 -1.24
CA ASP A 67 6.22 -0.60 -2.11
C ASP A 67 6.49 -1.92 -1.39
N ASN A 68 7.02 -1.86 -0.17
CA ASN A 68 7.24 -3.04 0.65
C ASN A 68 5.93 -3.76 1.02
N LYS A 69 4.86 -3.02 1.37
CA LYS A 69 3.54 -3.64 1.63
C LYS A 69 3.03 -4.38 0.38
N MET A 70 3.21 -3.80 -0.81
CA MET A 70 2.82 -4.45 -2.07
C MET A 70 3.63 -5.72 -2.35
N ILE A 71 4.95 -5.66 -2.22
CA ILE A 71 5.83 -6.83 -2.45
C ILE A 71 5.49 -7.97 -1.48
N VAL A 72 5.31 -7.65 -0.20
CA VAL A 72 4.94 -8.65 0.82
C VAL A 72 3.58 -9.27 0.48
N GLN A 73 2.60 -8.48 0.05
CA GLN A 73 1.29 -8.99 -0.34
C GLN A 73 1.37 -9.88 -1.57
N GLU A 74 2.13 -9.49 -2.58
CA GLU A 74 2.37 -10.29 -3.78
C GLU A 74 3.01 -11.65 -3.43
N TYR A 75 4.02 -11.63 -2.57
CA TYR A 75 4.67 -12.85 -2.09
C TYR A 75 3.67 -13.79 -1.38
N LYS A 76 2.85 -13.26 -0.47
CA LYS A 76 1.80 -14.04 0.20
C LYS A 76 0.78 -14.60 -0.78
N ASN A 77 0.32 -13.80 -1.73
CA ASN A 77 -0.63 -14.24 -2.75
C ASN A 77 -0.05 -15.37 -3.61
N ASN A 78 1.21 -15.26 -4.02
CA ASN A 78 1.91 -16.30 -4.77
C ASN A 78 2.06 -17.60 -3.96
N GLN A 79 2.34 -17.51 -2.66
CA GLN A 79 2.34 -18.68 -1.78
C GLN A 79 0.97 -19.34 -1.70
N LYS A 80 -0.10 -18.56 -1.47
CA LYS A 80 -1.48 -19.06 -1.42
C LYS A 80 -1.90 -19.73 -2.72
N LEU A 81 -1.54 -19.13 -3.86
CA LEU A 81 -1.85 -19.68 -5.17
C LEU A 81 -1.17 -21.03 -5.39
N LYS A 82 0.14 -21.13 -5.11
CA LYS A 82 0.90 -22.39 -5.20
C LYS A 82 0.33 -23.47 -4.29
N PHE A 83 0.04 -23.10 -3.03
CA PHE A 83 -0.58 -24.01 -2.08
C PHE A 83 -1.93 -24.52 -2.57
N THR A 84 -2.83 -23.60 -2.97
CA THR A 84 -4.18 -23.93 -3.46
C THR A 84 -4.11 -24.86 -4.66
N TYR A 85 -3.20 -24.59 -5.59
CA TYR A 85 -2.99 -25.44 -6.76
C TYR A 85 -2.57 -26.87 -6.36
N CYS A 86 -1.54 -27.02 -5.53
CA CYS A 86 -1.07 -28.34 -5.09
C CYS A 86 -2.13 -29.07 -4.25
N PHE A 87 -2.81 -28.37 -3.35
CA PHE A 87 -3.82 -28.94 -2.47
C PHE A 87 -5.02 -29.46 -3.27
N ASN A 88 -5.50 -28.68 -4.25
CA ASN A 88 -6.61 -29.09 -5.11
C ASN A 88 -6.27 -30.31 -5.98
N GLN A 89 -5.00 -30.49 -6.35
CA GLN A 89 -4.56 -31.69 -7.08
C GLN A 89 -4.54 -32.95 -6.21
N LEU A 90 -4.19 -32.82 -4.93
CA LEU A 90 -3.99 -33.97 -4.03
C LEU A 90 -5.24 -34.35 -3.23
N TYR A 91 -6.00 -33.37 -2.74
CA TYR A 91 -7.01 -33.59 -1.70
C TYR A 91 -8.43 -33.16 -2.09
N LYS A 92 -8.60 -32.29 -3.10
CA LYS A 92 -9.91 -31.78 -3.59
C LYS A 92 -10.87 -31.26 -2.50
N ASP A 93 -10.36 -30.82 -1.36
CA ASP A 93 -11.15 -30.28 -0.25
C ASP A 93 -10.99 -28.75 -0.18
N SER A 94 -11.97 -28.02 -0.73
CA SER A 94 -11.91 -26.56 -0.77
C SER A 94 -12.02 -25.91 0.60
N ASP A 95 -12.69 -26.55 1.57
CA ASP A 95 -12.94 -25.97 2.88
C ASP A 95 -11.67 -26.00 3.72
N VAL A 96 -10.97 -27.14 3.75
CA VAL A 96 -9.66 -27.26 4.42
C VAL A 96 -8.62 -26.37 3.74
N CYS A 97 -8.64 -26.30 2.40
CA CYS A 97 -7.74 -25.42 1.65
C CYS A 97 -7.93 -23.94 2.05
N LYS A 98 -9.19 -23.50 2.19
CA LYS A 98 -9.52 -22.13 2.58
C LYS A 98 -9.09 -21.84 4.01
N MET A 99 -9.36 -22.75 4.96
CA MET A 99 -8.94 -22.60 6.35
C MET A 99 -7.42 -22.43 6.51
N ILE A 100 -6.63 -23.14 5.69
CA ILE A 100 -5.16 -23.02 5.71
C ILE A 100 -4.73 -21.69 5.07
N CYS A 101 -5.33 -21.30 3.93
CA CYS A 101 -5.02 -20.03 3.26
C CYS A 101 -5.34 -18.81 4.12
N ASP A 102 -6.35 -18.87 4.99
CA ASP A 102 -6.71 -17.78 5.90
C ASP A 102 -5.65 -17.56 7.01
N ARG A 103 -4.78 -18.55 7.25
CA ARG A 103 -3.68 -18.47 8.24
C ARG A 103 -2.32 -18.09 7.64
N ILE A 104 -2.21 -17.95 6.31
CA ILE A 104 -1.02 -17.50 5.56
C ILE A 104 -1.09 -15.99 5.30
#